data_AF-W2EM20-F1
#
_entry.id   AF-W2EM20-F1
#
_cell.length_a   1.000
_cell.length_b   1.000
_cell.length_c   1.000
_cell.angle_alpha   90.00
_cell.angle_beta   90.00
_cell.angle_gamma   90.00
#
_symmetry.space_group_name_H-M   'P 1'
#
loop_
_entity.id
_entity.type
_entity.pdbx_description
1 polymer ?
#
loop_
_entity_poly.entity_id
_entity_poly.type
_entity_poly.pdbx_seq_one_letter_code
_entity_poly.pdbx_strand_id
1 'polypeptide(L)'
;MWLAALIVVAATTVVVSPPATAAATFNVKDYGAKGDGSNNDSGAINKAVTAANAAGGGIVRFPSGTYRSSNTIHLKSNVTLQLDSGATLKGSGSDDYDAPESNPNDDYQDYGHSHFHNAMIYGDRLTNIGITGSGTIDGGGHLITGNPDSGQADKILSLTRCNGLTLNGVTFRRGGHFAILTNGCTGITSDHLHIDTASDRDGWNVISATNVTITNADIAANDDALVFKSDYALGAKMPNGHVTVTDSHLSAECCNALMFGSETCGDFSDYQFARITITGADKSGLGMVSMDGSVISDVHYRDITMTGVRSPIMQKIGTRKRCGNNPGVGRISDVTYDNIQGTGVSPSFSPTLWGESGSNRISGVTFTNVHLTVPGGNGTMSTSVPSNDPKDYNPKSIGTRPAYGWYIHNADNVKFVNSSVEFASNDGRPAVIANAASGLTFDHFTAERGSSSPHDLGFQSVTGYCVTNSANSSGGSLRISSSGGSTQSCG
;
A
#
# COMPACT_ATOMS: atom_id res chain seq x y z
N MET A 1 5.89 -40.44 56.40
CA MET A 1 6.35 -39.68 55.22
C MET A 1 5.86 -38.25 55.39
N TRP A 2 6.75 -37.31 55.73
CA TRP A 2 6.44 -35.88 55.80
C TRP A 2 7.18 -35.21 54.64
N LEU A 3 6.45 -34.72 53.64
CA LEU A 3 7.02 -33.90 52.55
C LEU A 3 7.19 -32.47 53.06
N ALA A 4 8.44 -32.00 53.12
CA ALA A 4 8.74 -30.59 53.32
C ALA A 4 8.60 -29.87 51.96
N ALA A 5 7.72 -28.87 51.91
CA ALA A 5 7.58 -27.98 50.76
C ALA A 5 8.74 -26.98 50.74
N LEU A 6 9.55 -27.03 49.69
CA LEU A 6 10.63 -26.07 49.46
C LEU A 6 10.04 -24.83 48.77
N ILE A 7 9.97 -23.70 49.49
CA ILE A 7 9.60 -22.41 48.91
C ILE A 7 10.83 -21.85 48.19
N VAL A 8 10.79 -21.82 46.87
CA VAL A 8 11.79 -21.13 46.04
C VAL A 8 11.38 -19.66 45.96
N VAL A 9 12.12 -18.79 46.65
CA VAL A 9 11.99 -17.34 46.51
C VAL A 9 12.76 -16.93 45.26
N ALA A 10 12.05 -16.64 44.17
CA ALA A 10 12.65 -16.06 42.97
C ALA A 10 13.00 -14.59 43.26
N ALA A 11 14.31 -14.29 43.33
CA ALA A 11 14.77 -12.91 43.40
C ALA A 11 14.56 -12.23 42.04
N THR A 12 13.59 -11.33 41.95
CA THR A 12 13.40 -10.44 40.81
C THR A 12 14.53 -9.41 40.80
N THR A 13 15.51 -9.58 39.91
CA THR A 13 16.48 -8.53 39.61
C THR A 13 15.78 -7.42 38.84
N VAL A 14 15.52 -6.29 39.52
CA VAL A 14 15.09 -5.06 38.86
C VAL A 14 16.27 -4.56 38.02
N VAL A 15 16.18 -4.75 36.71
CA VAL A 15 17.10 -4.12 35.76
C VAL A 15 16.71 -2.65 35.70
N VAL A 16 17.43 -1.82 36.46
CA VAL A 16 17.32 -0.37 36.34
C VAL A 16 17.98 0.02 35.02
N SER A 17 17.18 0.33 34.01
CA SER A 17 17.70 0.93 32.78
C SER A 17 18.37 2.26 33.13
N PRO A 18 19.62 2.51 32.71
CA PRO A 18 20.27 3.78 32.94
C PRO A 18 19.42 4.90 32.29
N PRO A 19 19.36 6.10 32.90
CA PRO A 19 18.67 7.23 32.30
C PRO A 19 19.23 7.47 30.90
N ALA A 20 18.35 7.63 29.91
CA ALA A 20 18.75 7.92 28.54
C ALA A 20 19.56 9.23 28.54
N THR A 21 20.88 9.13 28.34
CA THR A 21 21.71 10.29 28.04
C THR A 21 21.12 11.00 26.83
N ALA A 22 20.81 12.29 26.96
CA ALA A 22 20.29 13.10 25.86
C ALA A 22 21.19 12.91 24.63
N ALA A 23 20.58 12.61 23.48
CA ALA A 23 21.33 12.36 22.26
C ALA A 23 22.19 13.57 21.90
N ALA A 24 23.48 13.34 21.60
CA ALA A 24 24.38 14.40 21.17
C ALA A 24 23.82 15.06 19.90
N THR A 25 23.86 16.40 19.85
CA THR A 25 23.31 17.18 18.73
C THR A 25 24.43 17.77 17.89
N PHE A 26 24.31 17.59 16.58
CA PHE A 26 25.26 17.97 15.53
C PHE A 26 24.54 18.94 14.59
N ASN A 27 24.64 20.24 14.86
CA ASN A 27 23.99 21.26 14.04
C ASN A 27 24.72 21.40 12.70
N VAL A 28 24.03 21.23 11.58
CA VAL A 28 24.62 21.29 10.23
C VAL A 28 25.38 22.60 9.96
N LYS A 29 25.00 23.71 10.61
CA LYS A 29 25.69 25.00 10.47
C LYS A 29 27.11 25.00 11.07
N ASP A 30 27.34 24.20 12.12
CA ASP A 30 28.66 24.04 12.73
C ASP A 30 29.63 23.27 11.81
N TYR A 31 29.07 22.55 10.83
CA TYR A 31 29.80 21.82 9.78
C TYR A 31 29.90 22.61 8.46
N GLY A 32 29.43 23.86 8.46
CA GLY A 32 29.59 24.80 7.35
C GLY A 32 28.36 25.00 6.48
N ALA A 33 27.22 24.36 6.79
CA ALA A 33 25.98 24.58 6.05
C ALA A 33 25.51 26.03 6.20
N LYS A 34 25.04 26.64 5.12
CA LYS A 34 24.55 28.01 5.10
C LYS A 34 23.05 28.08 5.38
N GLY A 35 22.26 27.19 4.77
CA GLY A 35 20.80 27.23 4.88
C GLY A 35 20.19 28.46 4.21
N ASP A 36 20.84 29.00 3.17
CA ASP A 36 20.45 30.21 2.44
C ASP A 36 19.63 29.93 1.16
N GLY A 37 19.48 28.66 0.79
CA GLY A 37 18.77 28.20 -0.39
C GLY A 37 19.57 28.24 -1.69
N SER A 38 20.80 28.76 -1.68
CA SER A 38 21.67 28.86 -2.85
C SER A 38 22.90 27.96 -2.75
N ASN A 39 23.53 27.89 -1.58
CA ASN A 39 24.79 27.18 -1.41
C ASN A 39 24.55 25.67 -1.33
N ASN A 40 25.41 24.87 -1.98
CA ASN A 40 25.38 23.42 -1.81
C ASN A 40 25.79 23.06 -0.37
N ASP A 41 24.82 22.63 0.41
CA ASP A 41 24.98 22.27 1.82
C ASP A 41 25.23 20.77 2.02
N SER A 42 25.12 19.93 0.98
CA SER A 42 25.27 18.46 1.08
C SER A 42 26.59 18.06 1.73
N GLY A 43 27.70 18.71 1.39
CA GLY A 43 29.01 18.42 1.97
C GLY A 43 29.09 18.71 3.48
N ALA A 44 28.42 19.76 3.95
CA ALA A 44 28.35 20.07 5.38
C ALA A 44 27.43 19.09 6.12
N ILE A 45 26.31 18.73 5.50
CA ILE A 45 25.36 17.75 6.05
C ILE A 45 26.02 16.38 6.21
N ASN A 46 26.72 15.88 5.18
CA ASN A 46 27.43 14.60 5.24
C ASN A 46 28.54 14.58 6.30
N LYS A 47 29.20 15.72 6.55
CA LYS A 47 30.16 15.85 7.67
C LYS A 47 29.46 15.75 9.02
N ALA A 48 28.31 16.40 9.19
CA ALA A 48 27.51 16.30 10.42
C ALA A 48 27.02 14.87 10.67
N VAL A 49 26.52 14.18 9.63
CA VAL A 49 26.11 12.76 9.69
C VAL A 49 27.27 11.86 10.09
N THR A 50 28.44 12.06 9.47
CA THR A 50 29.64 11.29 9.81
C THR A 50 30.11 11.55 11.24
N ALA A 51 30.08 12.80 11.71
CA ALA A 51 30.44 13.16 13.07
C ALA A 51 29.47 12.54 14.09
N ALA A 52 28.16 12.61 13.83
CA ALA A 52 27.14 12.00 14.68
C ALA A 52 27.33 10.48 14.81
N ASN A 53 27.53 9.79 13.69
CA ASN A 53 27.79 8.36 13.68
C ASN A 53 29.11 8.00 14.41
N ALA A 54 30.18 8.76 14.18
CA ALA A 54 31.47 8.55 14.84
C ALA A 54 31.42 8.76 16.36
N ALA A 55 30.48 9.57 16.86
CA ALA A 55 30.22 9.76 18.28
C ALA A 55 29.36 8.65 18.92
N GLY A 56 29.03 7.58 18.17
CA GLY A 56 28.16 6.50 18.62
C GLY A 56 26.67 6.72 18.32
N GLY A 57 26.33 7.83 17.66
CA GLY A 57 24.97 8.21 17.31
C GLY A 57 24.65 9.63 17.75
N GLY A 58 23.55 10.17 17.20
CA GLY A 58 23.11 11.52 17.56
C GLY A 58 22.10 12.11 16.60
N ILE A 59 21.68 13.32 16.94
CA ILE A 59 20.77 14.13 16.15
C ILE A 59 21.60 15.04 15.24
N VAL A 60 21.44 14.91 13.93
CA VAL A 60 21.90 15.91 12.95
C VAL A 60 20.78 16.93 12.79
N ARG A 61 20.96 18.10 13.40
CA ARG A 61 19.92 19.13 13.47
C ARG A 61 20.03 20.12 12.32
N PHE A 62 18.90 20.38 11.67
CA PHE A 62 18.70 21.44 10.69
C PHE A 62 17.85 22.55 11.33
N PRO A 63 18.46 23.66 11.77
CA PRO A 63 17.70 24.85 12.17
C PRO A 63 16.91 25.43 11.00
N SER A 64 16.00 26.38 11.25
CA SER A 64 15.34 27.12 10.17
C SER A 64 16.33 27.65 9.12
N GLY A 65 15.94 27.48 7.86
CA GLY A 65 16.74 27.78 6.67
C GLY A 65 16.41 26.85 5.51
N THR A 66 16.87 27.19 4.32
CA THR A 66 16.76 26.31 3.15
C THR A 66 18.14 25.74 2.82
N TYR A 67 18.32 24.44 2.98
CA TYR A 67 19.58 23.74 2.73
C TYR A 67 19.50 23.09 1.36
N ARG A 68 20.26 23.60 0.39
CA ARG A 68 20.25 23.04 -0.96
C ARG A 68 21.11 21.78 -0.98
N SER A 69 20.52 20.66 -1.40
CA SER A 69 21.20 19.39 -1.60
C SER A 69 21.56 19.25 -3.07
N SER A 70 22.85 19.20 -3.39
CA SER A 70 23.34 18.93 -4.74
C SER A 70 24.16 17.65 -4.87
N ASN A 71 24.23 16.89 -3.79
CA ASN A 71 24.82 15.56 -3.74
C ASN A 71 23.96 14.69 -2.82
N THR A 72 24.10 13.38 -2.96
CA THR A 72 23.45 12.41 -2.07
C THR A 72 23.91 12.62 -0.62
N ILE A 73 22.96 12.63 0.30
CA ILE A 73 23.20 12.59 1.74
C ILE A 73 23.24 11.12 2.15
N HIS A 74 24.40 10.65 2.61
CA HIS A 74 24.62 9.27 3.01
C HIS A 74 24.28 9.10 4.48
N LEU A 75 23.08 8.59 4.76
CA LEU A 75 22.64 8.30 6.11
C LEU A 75 23.51 7.18 6.73
N LYS A 76 23.63 7.19 8.06
CA LYS A 76 24.41 6.20 8.81
C LYS A 76 23.63 5.71 10.02
N SER A 77 23.98 4.53 10.52
CA SER A 77 23.36 3.95 11.71
C SER A 77 23.45 4.88 12.92
N ASN A 78 22.46 4.83 13.80
CA ASN A 78 22.33 5.64 15.02
C ASN A 78 22.19 7.16 14.77
N VAL A 79 21.86 7.58 13.55
CA VAL A 79 21.69 8.99 13.20
C VAL A 79 20.23 9.33 12.97
N THR A 80 19.77 10.40 13.61
CA THR A 80 18.47 11.03 13.33
C THR A 80 18.68 12.38 12.65
N LEU A 81 18.11 12.57 11.46
CA LEU A 81 18.01 13.89 10.82
C LEU A 81 16.81 14.62 11.42
N GLN A 82 17.04 15.69 12.18
CA GLN A 82 15.97 16.49 12.76
C GLN A 82 15.83 17.81 11.99
N LEU A 83 14.71 17.99 11.30
CA LEU A 83 14.36 19.22 10.60
C LEU A 83 13.44 20.07 11.48
N ASP A 84 13.98 21.14 12.04
CA ASP A 84 13.18 22.06 12.85
C ASP A 84 12.12 22.77 12.00
N SER A 85 11.13 23.37 12.66
CA SER A 85 10.16 24.23 12.00
C SER A 85 10.86 25.32 11.17
N GLY A 86 10.43 25.47 9.92
CA GLY A 86 11.04 26.41 8.97
C GLY A 86 12.36 25.93 8.37
N ALA A 87 12.81 24.70 8.61
CA ALA A 87 13.89 24.06 7.87
C ALA A 87 13.36 23.41 6.59
N THR A 88 14.06 23.58 5.47
CA THR A 88 13.79 22.89 4.22
C THR A 88 15.07 22.29 3.67
N LEU A 89 15.14 20.98 3.52
CA LEU A 89 16.17 20.32 2.72
C LEU A 89 15.67 20.21 1.27
N LYS A 90 16.30 20.95 0.35
CA LYS A 90 15.80 21.13 -1.01
C LYS A 90 16.72 20.50 -2.06
N GLY A 91 16.22 19.58 -2.88
CA GLY A 91 16.93 19.01 -4.03
C GLY A 91 17.16 20.03 -5.14
N SER A 92 18.07 19.71 -6.08
CA SER A 92 18.37 20.53 -7.25
C SER A 92 18.54 19.70 -8.54
N GLY A 93 18.55 20.38 -9.70
CA GLY A 93 18.40 19.75 -11.02
C GLY A 93 19.67 19.65 -11.88
N SER A 94 20.85 19.93 -11.32
CA SER A 94 22.13 19.87 -12.05
C SER A 94 23.25 19.50 -11.08
N ASP A 95 23.20 18.26 -10.63
CA ASP A 95 23.83 17.83 -9.38
C ASP A 95 24.74 16.62 -9.59
N ASP A 96 25.51 16.32 -8.56
CA ASP A 96 26.42 15.17 -8.49
C ASP A 96 25.85 14.23 -7.42
N TYR A 97 24.56 13.87 -7.58
CA TYR A 97 23.95 12.74 -6.87
C TYR A 97 24.66 11.46 -7.30
N ASP A 98 24.68 10.48 -6.40
CA ASP A 98 25.32 9.20 -6.68
C ASP A 98 24.71 8.57 -7.95
N ALA A 99 25.58 8.05 -8.81
CA ALA A 99 25.14 7.33 -9.99
C ALA A 99 24.34 6.08 -9.58
N PRO A 100 23.32 5.69 -10.36
CA PRO A 100 22.63 4.42 -10.17
C PRO A 100 23.64 3.27 -10.27
N GLU A 101 23.64 2.40 -9.26
CA GLU A 101 24.55 1.25 -9.18
C GLU A 101 24.14 0.13 -10.15
N SER A 102 25.06 -0.68 -10.65
CA SER A 102 24.66 -1.86 -11.42
C SER A 102 23.89 -2.85 -10.52
N ASN A 103 22.75 -3.35 -11.01
CA ASN A 103 21.98 -4.38 -10.33
C ASN A 103 21.76 -5.58 -11.26
N PRO A 104 22.28 -6.79 -10.92
CA PRO A 104 22.10 -7.99 -11.74
C PRO A 104 20.66 -8.55 -11.73
N ASN A 105 19.74 -7.93 -10.98
CA ASN A 105 18.35 -8.34 -10.84
C ASN A 105 17.37 -7.31 -11.45
N ASP A 106 17.87 -6.34 -12.23
CA ASP A 106 17.07 -5.30 -12.87
C ASP A 106 16.02 -5.85 -13.85
N ASP A 107 16.26 -7.01 -14.47
CA ASP A 107 15.28 -7.73 -15.30
C ASP A 107 13.95 -8.05 -14.58
N TYR A 108 13.95 -8.11 -13.25
CA TYR A 108 12.74 -8.45 -12.49
C TYR A 108 11.89 -7.25 -12.13
N GLN A 109 12.36 -6.01 -12.29
CA GLN A 109 11.62 -4.81 -11.93
C GLN A 109 11.87 -3.62 -12.86
N ASP A 110 11.19 -2.50 -12.59
CA ASP A 110 11.55 -1.25 -13.27
C ASP A 110 12.81 -0.63 -12.66
N TYR A 111 13.35 0.36 -13.38
CA TYR A 111 14.60 1.02 -13.03
C TYR A 111 14.59 1.65 -11.64
N GLY A 112 13.53 2.37 -11.28
CA GLY A 112 13.44 3.08 -10.00
C GLY A 112 13.47 2.12 -8.81
N HIS A 113 12.87 0.95 -8.96
CA HIS A 113 12.87 -0.11 -7.93
C HIS A 113 14.16 -0.93 -7.87
N SER A 114 14.99 -0.86 -8.92
CA SER A 114 16.20 -1.67 -9.05
C SER A 114 17.50 -0.92 -8.75
N HIS A 115 17.48 0.41 -8.76
CA HIS A 115 18.66 1.24 -8.47
C HIS A 115 18.36 2.15 -7.28
N PHE A 116 19.19 2.06 -6.23
CA PHE A 116 18.91 2.65 -4.93
C PHE A 116 19.75 3.90 -4.63
N HIS A 117 20.95 4.01 -5.19
CA HIS A 117 21.93 5.05 -4.80
C HIS A 117 21.55 6.44 -5.31
N ASN A 118 20.90 6.52 -6.46
CA ASN A 118 20.42 7.71 -7.15
C ASN A 118 19.25 8.39 -6.40
N ALA A 119 19.52 8.87 -5.20
CA ALA A 119 18.57 9.46 -4.26
C ALA A 119 19.12 10.73 -3.61
N MET A 120 18.24 11.59 -3.10
CA MET A 120 18.66 12.71 -2.25
C MET A 120 19.25 12.22 -0.92
N ILE A 121 18.60 11.24 -0.30
CA ILE A 121 19.04 10.60 0.95
C ILE A 121 19.08 9.10 0.71
N TYR A 122 20.24 8.51 0.92
CA TYR A 122 20.48 7.09 0.70
C TYR A 122 21.05 6.39 1.95
N GLY A 123 20.65 5.14 2.15
CA GLY A 123 21.22 4.26 3.16
C GLY A 123 20.99 2.78 2.87
N ASP A 124 21.99 1.96 3.19
CA ASP A 124 21.92 0.49 3.09
C ASP A 124 22.45 -0.16 4.37
N ARG A 125 21.76 -1.21 4.85
CA ARG A 125 22.12 -1.97 6.06
C ARG A 125 22.31 -1.10 7.31
N LEU A 126 21.44 -0.10 7.46
CA LEU A 126 21.48 0.84 8.58
C LEU A 126 20.62 0.35 9.75
N THR A 127 21.05 0.69 10.97
CA THR A 127 20.30 0.39 12.20
C THR A 127 20.02 1.68 12.96
N ASN A 128 18.82 1.81 13.55
CA ASN A 128 18.43 2.92 14.42
C ASN A 128 18.62 4.28 13.73
N ILE A 129 17.79 4.55 12.72
CA ILE A 129 17.82 5.76 11.92
C ILE A 129 16.50 6.53 12.06
N GLY A 130 16.56 7.85 11.92
CA GLY A 130 15.39 8.70 12.06
C GLY A 130 15.37 9.90 11.12
N ILE A 131 14.18 10.33 10.72
CA ILE A 131 13.93 11.64 10.14
C ILE A 131 12.73 12.24 10.89
N THR A 132 12.98 13.32 11.63
CA THR A 132 12.02 13.86 12.60
C THR A 132 11.92 15.38 12.53
N GLY A 133 10.91 15.93 13.20
CA GLY A 133 10.69 17.37 13.32
C GLY A 133 9.47 17.82 12.52
N SER A 134 9.42 19.08 12.15
CA SER A 134 8.28 19.69 11.41
C SER A 134 8.72 20.49 10.19
N GLY A 135 9.98 20.31 9.76
CA GLY A 135 10.49 20.85 8.52
C GLY A 135 10.11 20.00 7.30
N THR A 136 10.62 20.41 6.15
CA THR A 136 10.28 19.85 4.83
C THR A 136 11.51 19.26 4.15
N ILE A 137 11.37 18.08 3.56
CA ILE A 137 12.30 17.55 2.56
C ILE A 137 11.60 17.67 1.20
N ASP A 138 12.22 18.37 0.28
CA ASP A 138 11.60 18.87 -0.93
C ASP A 138 12.49 18.54 -2.12
N GLY A 139 12.05 17.68 -3.04
CA GLY A 139 12.84 17.36 -4.23
C GLY A 139 12.99 18.54 -5.21
N GLY A 140 12.33 19.67 -4.93
CA GLY A 140 12.51 20.92 -5.65
C GLY A 140 11.86 20.95 -7.03
N GLY A 141 11.20 19.86 -7.44
CA GLY A 141 10.73 19.65 -8.82
C GLY A 141 11.86 19.28 -9.78
N HIS A 142 12.97 18.76 -9.25
CA HIS A 142 14.18 18.47 -10.01
C HIS A 142 14.49 16.98 -10.11
N LEU A 143 13.87 16.16 -9.26
CA LEU A 143 14.05 14.72 -9.28
C LEU A 143 13.35 14.11 -10.50
N ILE A 144 13.99 13.12 -11.09
CA ILE A 144 13.55 12.47 -12.33
C ILE A 144 12.37 11.55 -12.04
N THR A 145 11.32 11.62 -12.87
CA THR A 145 10.15 10.72 -12.80
C THR A 145 10.27 9.48 -13.70
N GLY A 146 11.37 9.39 -14.46
CA GLY A 146 11.74 8.26 -15.31
C GLY A 146 13.03 7.59 -14.84
N ASN A 147 13.91 7.23 -15.78
CA ASN A 147 15.21 6.62 -15.49
C ASN A 147 16.28 7.73 -15.46
N PRO A 148 16.88 8.04 -14.30
CA PRO A 148 17.90 9.08 -14.18
C PRO A 148 19.25 8.66 -14.78
N ASP A 149 19.95 9.63 -15.38
CA ASP A 149 21.37 9.54 -15.73
C ASP A 149 22.27 9.71 -14.49
N SER A 150 23.58 9.50 -14.66
CA SER A 150 24.58 9.83 -13.62
C SER A 150 24.46 11.30 -13.17
N GLY A 151 24.49 11.55 -11.86
CA GLY A 151 24.31 12.88 -11.28
C GLY A 151 22.84 13.27 -11.04
N GLN A 152 21.89 12.47 -11.50
CA GLN A 152 20.47 12.70 -11.25
C GLN A 152 19.95 11.76 -10.15
N ALA A 153 18.93 12.22 -9.43
CA ALA A 153 18.19 11.41 -8.46
C ALA A 153 16.73 11.30 -8.89
N ASP A 154 16.11 10.17 -8.60
CA ASP A 154 14.70 9.89 -8.88
C ASP A 154 13.86 9.73 -7.61
N LYS A 155 14.49 9.81 -6.43
CA LYS A 155 13.81 9.63 -5.15
C LYS A 155 14.36 10.53 -4.06
N ILE A 156 13.50 10.92 -3.13
CA ILE A 156 13.95 11.68 -1.95
C ILE A 156 14.66 10.73 -0.98
N LEU A 157 13.99 9.68 -0.51
CA LEU A 157 14.53 8.74 0.46
C LEU A 157 14.60 7.33 -0.11
N SER A 158 15.81 6.76 -0.13
CA SER A 158 16.08 5.39 -0.56
C SER A 158 16.77 4.63 0.56
N LEU A 159 16.08 3.65 1.15
CA LEU A 159 16.62 2.84 2.23
C LEU A 159 16.49 1.36 1.91
N THR A 160 17.59 0.63 2.05
CA THR A 160 17.59 -0.82 1.88
C THR A 160 18.14 -1.55 3.11
N ARG A 161 17.57 -2.71 3.41
CA ARG A 161 18.04 -3.65 4.44
C ARG A 161 18.21 -3.02 5.83
N CYS A 162 17.35 -2.08 6.18
CA CYS A 162 17.45 -1.30 7.41
C CYS A 162 16.71 -1.93 8.61
N ASN A 163 17.12 -1.60 9.83
CA ASN A 163 16.48 -2.06 11.07
C ASN A 163 16.25 -0.89 12.04
N GLY A 164 14.99 -0.54 12.29
CA GLY A 164 14.65 0.60 13.14
C GLY A 164 14.71 1.91 12.38
N LEU A 165 13.64 2.22 11.63
CA LEU A 165 13.43 3.51 10.96
C LEU A 165 12.31 4.28 11.67
N THR A 166 12.58 5.53 12.06
CA THR A 166 11.56 6.46 12.58
C THR A 166 11.32 7.60 11.59
N LEU A 167 10.07 7.82 11.19
CA LEU A 167 9.64 8.97 10.38
C LEU A 167 8.54 9.74 11.13
N ASN A 168 8.85 10.90 11.70
CA ASN A 168 7.93 11.60 12.60
C ASN A 168 7.76 13.09 12.28
N GLY A 169 6.52 13.52 12.03
CA GLY A 169 6.11 14.93 11.88
C GLY A 169 6.60 15.67 10.62
N VAL A 170 7.46 15.05 9.83
CA VAL A 170 8.13 15.69 8.69
C VAL A 170 7.26 15.68 7.42
N THR A 171 7.53 16.64 6.54
CA THR A 171 6.90 16.71 5.21
C THR A 171 7.86 16.28 4.12
N PHE A 172 7.42 15.43 3.20
CA PHE A 172 8.06 15.15 1.93
C PHE A 172 7.23 15.78 0.80
N ARG A 173 7.85 16.44 -0.17
CA ARG A 173 7.12 16.90 -1.35
C ARG A 173 7.97 16.93 -2.60
N ARG A 174 7.31 16.85 -3.76
CA ARG A 174 7.96 16.82 -5.08
C ARG A 174 9.03 15.72 -5.18
N GLY A 175 8.57 14.48 -4.97
CA GLY A 175 9.40 13.28 -4.79
C GLY A 175 10.15 12.78 -6.03
N GLY A 176 9.84 13.28 -7.23
CA GLY A 176 10.34 12.66 -8.46
C GLY A 176 9.60 11.35 -8.73
N HIS A 177 10.33 10.26 -8.94
CA HIS A 177 9.76 8.93 -9.14
C HIS A 177 9.17 8.38 -7.83
N PHE A 178 9.85 8.53 -6.69
CA PHE A 178 9.31 8.13 -5.37
C PHE A 178 9.67 9.15 -4.29
N ALA A 179 8.72 9.58 -3.45
CA ALA A 179 9.11 10.30 -2.25
C ALA A 179 9.87 9.37 -1.28
N ILE A 180 9.36 8.19 -1.00
CA ILE A 180 10.03 7.22 -0.10
C ILE A 180 10.03 5.82 -0.71
N LEU A 181 11.23 5.24 -0.81
CA LEU A 181 11.47 3.85 -1.18
C LEU A 181 12.18 3.15 -0.02
N THR A 182 11.49 2.19 0.60
CA THR A 182 12.07 1.31 1.63
C THR A 182 12.01 -0.13 1.14
N ASN A 183 13.15 -0.84 1.05
CA ASN A 183 13.19 -2.25 0.61
C ASN A 183 13.97 -3.14 1.58
N GLY A 184 13.35 -4.20 2.08
CA GLY A 184 14.03 -5.17 2.95
C GLY A 184 14.23 -4.67 4.39
N CYS A 185 13.42 -3.71 4.84
CA CYS A 185 13.56 -3.08 6.15
C CYS A 185 12.69 -3.73 7.23
N THR A 186 13.12 -3.69 8.49
CA THR A 186 12.33 -4.13 9.64
C THR A 186 12.25 -3.06 10.71
N GLY A 187 11.14 -3.00 11.46
CA GLY A 187 10.95 -2.02 12.53
C GLY A 187 10.81 -0.60 12.00
N ILE A 188 9.84 -0.38 11.11
CA ILE A 188 9.50 0.96 10.61
C ILE A 188 8.39 1.53 11.50
N THR A 189 8.62 2.71 12.08
CA THR A 189 7.60 3.48 12.79
C THR A 189 7.45 4.84 12.14
N SER A 190 6.23 5.19 11.77
CA SER A 190 5.90 6.51 11.23
C SER A 190 4.68 7.10 11.92
N ASP A 191 4.75 8.38 12.23
CA ASP A 191 3.66 9.12 12.86
C ASP A 191 3.63 10.58 12.38
N HIS A 192 2.45 11.08 12.00
CA HIS A 192 2.25 12.45 11.47
C HIS A 192 3.12 12.78 10.24
N LEU A 193 3.31 11.81 9.34
CA LEU A 193 4.03 12.00 8.10
C LEU A 193 3.13 12.67 7.06
N HIS A 194 3.62 13.73 6.42
CA HIS A 194 2.94 14.34 5.27
C HIS A 194 3.74 14.10 3.98
N ILE A 195 3.08 13.63 2.92
CA ILE A 195 3.70 13.45 1.60
C ILE A 195 2.81 14.11 0.54
N ASP A 196 3.39 15.00 -0.25
CA ASP A 196 2.75 15.62 -1.41
C ASP A 196 3.56 15.38 -2.70
N THR A 197 3.14 14.37 -3.45
CA THR A 197 3.63 14.00 -4.78
C THR A 197 2.50 14.00 -5.81
N ALA A 198 1.42 14.77 -5.58
CA ALA A 198 0.27 14.85 -6.49
C ALA A 198 0.63 15.37 -7.90
N SER A 199 1.76 16.07 -8.05
CA SER A 199 2.32 16.51 -9.34
C SER A 199 3.33 15.55 -9.96
N ASP A 200 3.67 14.45 -9.28
CA ASP A 200 4.85 13.64 -9.56
C ASP A 200 4.46 12.17 -9.82
N ARG A 201 4.91 11.23 -8.98
CA ARG A 201 4.67 9.77 -9.05
C ARG A 201 4.28 9.27 -7.65
N ASP A 202 4.79 8.13 -7.19
CA ASP A 202 4.35 7.47 -5.95
C ASP A 202 4.72 8.26 -4.70
N GLY A 203 3.90 8.11 -3.66
CA GLY A 203 4.19 8.62 -2.32
C GLY A 203 5.20 7.73 -1.60
N TRP A 204 4.73 6.62 -1.03
CA TRP A 204 5.57 5.70 -0.26
C TRP A 204 5.45 4.24 -0.71
N ASN A 205 6.58 3.73 -1.19
CA ASN A 205 6.83 2.33 -1.47
C ASN A 205 7.43 1.59 -0.25
N VAL A 206 6.62 0.76 0.40
CA VAL A 206 7.03 -0.17 1.48
C VAL A 206 7.23 -1.55 0.89
N ILE A 207 8.49 -1.95 0.70
CA ILE A 207 8.86 -3.16 -0.05
C ILE A 207 9.54 -4.16 0.88
N SER A 208 9.06 -5.40 0.87
CA SER A 208 9.68 -6.52 1.60
C SER A 208 10.01 -6.16 3.06
N ALA A 209 9.02 -5.65 3.80
CA ALA A 209 9.23 -5.06 5.11
C ALA A 209 8.46 -5.79 6.23
N THR A 210 9.03 -5.81 7.42
CA THR A 210 8.39 -6.43 8.60
C THR A 210 8.32 -5.50 9.80
N ASN A 211 7.29 -5.66 10.64
CA ASN A 211 7.08 -4.83 11.83
C ASN A 211 6.98 -3.35 11.46
N VAL A 212 5.91 -3.00 10.73
CA VAL A 212 5.67 -1.65 10.24
C VAL A 212 4.47 -1.06 10.96
N THR A 213 4.62 0.14 11.52
CA THR A 213 3.52 0.92 12.10
C THR A 213 3.51 2.29 11.47
N ILE A 214 2.40 2.67 10.83
CA ILE A 214 2.18 3.99 10.23
C ILE A 214 0.91 4.57 10.83
N THR A 215 1.02 5.73 11.48
CA THR A 215 -0.12 6.43 12.10
C THR A 215 -0.21 7.87 11.63
N ASN A 216 -1.42 8.42 11.56
CA ASN A 216 -1.64 9.84 11.31
C ASN A 216 -0.97 10.35 10.01
N ALA A 217 -0.86 9.50 8.98
CA ALA A 217 -0.22 9.89 7.72
C ALA A 217 -1.22 10.64 6.82
N ASP A 218 -0.74 11.64 6.09
CA ASP A 218 -1.48 12.32 5.03
C ASP A 218 -0.65 12.28 3.75
N ILE A 219 -1.07 11.44 2.79
CA ILE A 219 -0.31 11.13 1.58
C ILE A 219 -1.18 11.41 0.35
N ALA A 220 -0.77 12.41 -0.43
CA ALA A 220 -1.30 12.71 -1.75
C ALA A 220 -0.25 12.38 -2.80
N ALA A 221 -0.60 11.58 -3.80
CA ALA A 221 0.30 11.16 -4.86
C ALA A 221 -0.37 11.24 -6.24
N ASN A 222 0.43 11.37 -7.29
CA ASN A 222 -0.10 11.18 -8.64
C ASN A 222 -0.28 9.69 -8.94
N ASP A 223 0.76 8.88 -8.71
CA ASP A 223 0.72 7.43 -8.93
C ASP A 223 0.17 6.72 -7.67
N ASP A 224 0.84 5.70 -7.14
CA ASP A 224 0.37 5.01 -5.93
C ASP A 224 0.70 5.81 -4.65
N ALA A 225 -0.29 6.06 -3.78
CA ALA A 225 -0.09 6.86 -2.57
C ALA A 225 0.68 6.09 -1.49
N LEU A 226 0.09 5.00 -0.97
CA LEU A 226 0.76 4.08 -0.05
C LEU A 226 0.69 2.66 -0.60
N VAL A 227 1.84 2.09 -0.92
CA VAL A 227 1.92 0.80 -1.61
C VAL A 227 2.86 -0.18 -0.91
N PHE A 228 2.36 -1.40 -0.74
CA PHE A 228 3.08 -2.54 -0.21
C PHE A 228 3.49 -3.45 -1.36
N LYS A 229 4.80 -3.63 -1.53
CA LYS A 229 5.35 -4.47 -2.59
C LYS A 229 6.25 -5.55 -2.00
N SER A 230 6.58 -6.52 -2.82
CA SER A 230 7.65 -7.46 -2.58
C SER A 230 8.29 -7.79 -3.91
N ASP A 231 9.58 -7.49 -4.06
CA ASP A 231 10.28 -7.66 -5.32
C ASP A 231 11.45 -8.65 -5.21
N TYR A 232 12.29 -8.65 -6.25
CA TYR A 232 13.54 -9.41 -6.31
C TYR A 232 14.75 -8.49 -6.56
N ALA A 233 14.60 -7.17 -6.38
CA ALA A 233 15.65 -6.19 -6.68
C ALA A 233 16.89 -6.39 -5.80
N LEU A 234 16.69 -6.93 -4.58
CA LEU A 234 17.78 -7.30 -3.66
C LEU A 234 18.28 -8.75 -3.86
N GLY A 235 17.89 -9.41 -4.94
CA GLY A 235 18.35 -10.76 -5.32
C GLY A 235 17.75 -11.90 -4.50
N ALA A 236 16.68 -11.65 -3.73
CA ALA A 236 16.02 -12.66 -2.92
C ALA A 236 14.53 -12.35 -2.73
N LYS A 237 13.72 -13.40 -2.55
CA LYS A 237 12.38 -13.27 -1.97
C LYS A 237 12.55 -12.99 -0.48
N MET A 238 12.14 -11.81 -0.04
CA MET A 238 12.31 -11.36 1.35
C MET A 238 10.98 -11.40 2.12
N PRO A 239 11.02 -11.49 3.47
CA PRO A 239 9.82 -11.48 4.30
C PRO A 239 9.02 -10.18 4.20
N ASN A 240 7.69 -10.29 4.35
CA ASN A 240 6.76 -9.16 4.43
C ASN A 240 5.68 -9.48 5.48
N GLY A 241 5.33 -8.54 6.34
CA GLY A 241 4.23 -8.74 7.31
C GLY A 241 4.36 -8.05 8.65
N HIS A 242 3.35 -8.21 9.50
CA HIS A 242 3.20 -7.47 10.76
C HIS A 242 3.14 -5.96 10.49
N VAL A 243 2.14 -5.55 9.73
CA VAL A 243 1.94 -4.16 9.30
C VAL A 243 0.66 -3.62 9.89
N THR A 244 0.73 -2.44 10.49
CA THR A 244 -0.43 -1.68 10.96
C THR A 244 -0.39 -0.27 10.37
N VAL A 245 -1.48 0.13 9.71
CA VAL A 245 -1.68 1.52 9.26
C VAL A 245 -2.98 2.04 9.83
N THR A 246 -2.94 3.14 10.58
CA THR A 246 -4.14 3.74 11.14
C THR A 246 -4.23 5.25 11.04
N ASP A 247 -5.44 5.77 11.16
CA ASP A 247 -5.72 7.21 11.34
C ASP A 247 -5.17 8.06 10.19
N SER A 248 -5.20 7.53 8.96
CA SER A 248 -4.49 8.11 7.81
C SER A 248 -5.43 8.59 6.71
N HIS A 249 -4.97 9.58 5.95
CA HIS A 249 -5.64 10.14 4.79
C HIS A 249 -4.80 9.87 3.53
N LEU A 250 -5.42 9.29 2.49
CA LEU A 250 -4.74 8.89 1.26
C LEU A 250 -5.48 9.40 0.03
N SER A 251 -4.76 9.86 -0.99
CA SER A 251 -5.34 10.24 -2.30
C SER A 251 -4.36 9.97 -3.44
N ALA A 252 -4.90 9.54 -4.57
CA ALA A 252 -4.14 9.24 -5.79
C ALA A 252 -4.81 9.84 -7.03
N GLU A 253 -4.12 10.71 -7.78
CA GLU A 253 -4.68 11.35 -8.99
C GLU A 253 -4.86 10.36 -10.16
N CYS A 254 -3.86 9.52 -10.43
CA CYS A 254 -3.91 8.50 -11.48
C CYS A 254 -4.35 7.13 -10.95
N CYS A 255 -3.79 6.71 -9.83
CA CYS A 255 -3.54 5.30 -9.66
C CYS A 255 -4.18 4.78 -8.36
N ASN A 256 -3.46 4.14 -7.44
CA ASN A 256 -4.08 3.49 -6.28
C ASN A 256 -3.81 4.26 -4.98
N ALA A 257 -4.83 4.40 -4.13
CA ALA A 257 -4.65 5.03 -2.82
C ALA A 257 -3.95 4.11 -1.81
N LEU A 258 -4.43 2.88 -1.65
CA LEU A 258 -3.83 1.86 -0.79
C LEU A 258 -3.73 0.54 -1.54
N MET A 259 -2.51 0.03 -1.73
CA MET A 259 -2.26 -1.02 -2.72
C MET A 259 -1.29 -2.10 -2.24
N PHE A 260 -1.58 -3.36 -2.58
CA PHE A 260 -0.57 -4.42 -2.66
C PHE A 260 -0.16 -4.65 -4.12
N GLY A 261 1.13 -4.50 -4.42
CA GLY A 261 1.73 -4.79 -5.72
C GLY A 261 2.00 -3.55 -6.59
N SER A 262 2.23 -3.70 -7.89
CA SER A 262 2.08 -4.94 -8.66
C SER A 262 3.14 -6.00 -8.36
N GLU A 263 4.31 -5.56 -7.91
CA GLU A 263 5.47 -6.34 -7.54
C GLU A 263 5.16 -7.19 -6.31
N THR A 264 5.00 -8.49 -6.53
CA THR A 264 4.44 -9.41 -5.53
C THR A 264 5.12 -10.77 -5.56
N CYS A 265 6.44 -10.75 -5.36
CA CYS A 265 7.34 -11.89 -5.21
C CYS A 265 7.22 -12.58 -3.84
N GLY A 266 7.43 -11.78 -2.77
CA GLY A 266 7.32 -12.11 -1.35
C GLY A 266 5.88 -12.36 -0.94
N ASP A 267 5.66 -13.31 -0.02
CA ASP A 267 4.34 -13.52 0.57
C ASP A 267 4.02 -12.39 1.56
N PHE A 268 2.74 -12.09 1.72
CA PHE A 268 2.23 -11.04 2.60
C PHE A 268 1.29 -11.68 3.63
N SER A 269 1.55 -11.45 4.92
CA SER A 269 0.67 -11.87 6.02
C SER A 269 0.68 -10.90 7.20
N ASP A 270 -0.43 -10.82 7.93
CA ASP A 270 -0.64 -9.94 9.09
C ASP A 270 -0.57 -8.44 8.72
N TYR A 271 -1.61 -7.97 8.05
CA TYR A 271 -1.78 -6.58 7.64
C TYR A 271 -3.09 -6.00 8.17
N GLN A 272 -2.99 -4.98 9.00
CA GLN A 272 -4.11 -4.30 9.64
C GLN A 272 -4.22 -2.85 9.17
N PHE A 273 -5.35 -2.51 8.54
CA PHE A 273 -5.66 -1.16 8.07
C PHE A 273 -6.91 -0.67 8.80
N ALA A 274 -6.83 0.44 9.56
CA ALA A 274 -7.99 0.94 10.28
C ALA A 274 -8.12 2.46 10.31
N ARG A 275 -9.36 2.98 10.24
CA ARG A 275 -9.63 4.43 10.34
C ARG A 275 -8.91 5.22 9.25
N ILE A 276 -9.15 4.83 8.00
CA ILE A 276 -8.53 5.45 6.82
C ILE A 276 -9.58 6.21 6.01
N THR A 277 -9.25 7.42 5.60
CA THR A 277 -10.06 8.20 4.65
C THR A 277 -9.34 8.25 3.30
N ILE A 278 -10.06 7.92 2.22
CA ILE A 278 -9.55 8.00 0.84
C ILE A 278 -10.35 9.05 0.06
N THR A 279 -9.66 10.02 -0.53
CA THR A 279 -10.25 11.10 -1.33
C THR A 279 -9.71 11.06 -2.76
N GLY A 280 -10.18 10.10 -3.53
CA GLY A 280 -9.80 9.93 -4.94
C GLY A 280 -8.77 8.83 -5.16
N ALA A 281 -9.01 8.02 -6.19
CA ALA A 281 -8.07 7.07 -6.76
C ALA A 281 -8.54 6.69 -8.17
N ASP A 282 -7.78 7.04 -9.21
CA ASP A 282 -8.22 6.79 -10.59
C ASP A 282 -7.94 5.35 -11.09
N LYS A 283 -7.36 4.47 -10.25
CA LYS A 283 -7.41 3.00 -10.39
C LYS A 283 -8.24 2.37 -9.27
N SER A 284 -7.69 2.24 -8.06
CA SER A 284 -8.35 1.54 -6.96
C SER A 284 -8.24 2.27 -5.62
N GLY A 285 -9.32 2.28 -4.85
CA GLY A 285 -9.27 2.74 -3.46
C GLY A 285 -8.47 1.75 -2.60
N LEU A 286 -8.99 0.52 -2.48
CA LEU A 286 -8.33 -0.61 -1.84
C LEU A 286 -7.96 -1.66 -2.90
N GLY A 287 -6.70 -1.66 -3.30
CA GLY A 287 -6.18 -2.53 -4.35
C GLY A 287 -5.31 -3.66 -3.80
N MET A 288 -5.43 -4.84 -4.40
CA MET A 288 -4.60 -5.99 -4.07
C MET A 288 -4.39 -6.84 -5.31
N VAL A 289 -3.13 -7.05 -5.72
CA VAL A 289 -2.81 -7.98 -6.79
C VAL A 289 -1.72 -8.96 -6.40
N SER A 290 -1.86 -10.23 -6.78
CA SER A 290 -0.78 -11.21 -6.77
C SER A 290 -0.41 -11.57 -8.21
N MET A 291 0.69 -10.99 -8.69
CA MET A 291 1.12 -11.08 -10.10
C MET A 291 2.35 -11.97 -10.26
N ASP A 292 3.22 -12.00 -9.25
CA ASP A 292 4.55 -12.62 -9.33
C ASP A 292 4.72 -13.85 -8.44
N GLY A 293 3.61 -14.44 -7.99
CA GLY A 293 3.59 -15.72 -7.30
C GLY A 293 3.39 -15.64 -5.78
N SER A 294 3.19 -14.44 -5.21
CA SER A 294 2.92 -14.29 -3.78
C SER A 294 1.64 -14.96 -3.33
N VAL A 295 1.68 -15.46 -2.10
CA VAL A 295 0.50 -15.69 -1.27
C VAL A 295 0.22 -14.41 -0.50
N ILE A 296 -0.98 -13.86 -0.63
CA ILE A 296 -1.45 -12.73 0.19
C ILE A 296 -2.53 -13.26 1.11
N SER A 297 -2.33 -13.15 2.42
CA SER A 297 -3.32 -13.60 3.40
C SER A 297 -3.33 -12.81 4.69
N ASP A 298 -4.34 -13.00 5.55
CA ASP A 298 -4.41 -12.37 6.88
C ASP A 298 -4.34 -10.83 6.75
N VAL A 299 -5.29 -10.28 6.00
CA VAL A 299 -5.40 -8.85 5.70
C VAL A 299 -6.76 -8.33 6.14
N HIS A 300 -6.77 -7.35 7.04
CA HIS A 300 -8.01 -6.80 7.59
C HIS A 300 -8.09 -5.29 7.41
N TYR A 301 -9.19 -4.86 6.79
CA TYR A 301 -9.55 -3.46 6.59
C TYR A 301 -10.75 -3.13 7.49
N ARG A 302 -10.65 -2.06 8.29
CA ARG A 302 -11.72 -1.65 9.19
C ARG A 302 -11.94 -0.13 9.23
N ASP A 303 -13.17 0.32 9.33
CA ASP A 303 -13.50 1.75 9.52
C ASP A 303 -12.90 2.62 8.40
N ILE A 304 -13.23 2.31 7.13
CA ILE A 304 -12.67 3.03 5.97
C ILE A 304 -13.77 3.78 5.23
N THR A 305 -13.52 5.05 4.93
CA THR A 305 -14.39 5.85 4.06
C THR A 305 -13.65 6.21 2.78
N MET A 306 -14.27 5.99 1.63
CA MET A 306 -13.72 6.31 0.32
C MET A 306 -14.67 7.23 -0.45
N THR A 307 -14.11 8.24 -1.10
CA THR A 307 -14.85 9.09 -2.03
C THR A 307 -14.08 9.20 -3.34
N GLY A 308 -14.79 9.22 -4.47
CA GLY A 308 -14.15 9.54 -5.74
C GLY A 308 -13.26 8.43 -6.33
N VAL A 309 -13.47 7.16 -6.00
CA VAL A 309 -12.58 6.06 -6.41
C VAL A 309 -13.07 5.35 -7.68
N ARG A 310 -12.19 5.02 -8.63
CA ARG A 310 -12.58 4.37 -9.89
C ARG A 310 -13.04 2.93 -9.66
N SER A 311 -12.26 2.15 -8.92
CA SER A 311 -12.60 0.79 -8.46
C SER A 311 -12.48 0.72 -6.93
N PRO A 312 -13.58 0.74 -6.16
CA PRO A 312 -13.49 0.82 -4.69
C PRO A 312 -12.65 -0.29 -4.06
N ILE A 313 -12.93 -1.55 -4.41
CA ILE A 313 -12.21 -2.73 -3.90
C ILE A 313 -11.81 -3.60 -5.10
N MET A 314 -10.52 -3.90 -5.22
CA MET A 314 -9.98 -4.75 -6.28
C MET A 314 -9.08 -5.83 -5.69
N GLN A 315 -9.39 -7.10 -5.99
CA GLN A 315 -8.47 -8.21 -5.82
C GLN A 315 -8.24 -8.90 -7.16
N LYS A 316 -6.98 -9.12 -7.55
CA LYS A 316 -6.64 -9.86 -8.77
C LYS A 316 -5.46 -10.80 -8.56
N ILE A 317 -5.60 -12.03 -9.03
CA ILE A 317 -4.48 -12.96 -9.23
C ILE A 317 -4.14 -12.96 -10.72
N GLY A 318 -2.85 -12.86 -11.04
CA GLY A 318 -2.34 -12.85 -12.40
C GLY A 318 -1.18 -13.82 -12.60
N THR A 319 -0.64 -13.85 -13.82
CA THR A 319 0.38 -14.79 -14.28
C THR A 319 1.62 -14.09 -14.86
N ARG A 320 1.90 -12.86 -14.41
CA ARG A 320 3.09 -12.09 -14.82
C ARG A 320 4.37 -12.83 -14.45
N LYS A 321 4.45 -13.37 -13.22
CA LYS A 321 5.52 -14.26 -12.76
C LYS A 321 6.91 -13.62 -12.86
N ARG A 322 7.01 -12.31 -12.67
CA ARG A 322 8.27 -11.56 -12.74
C ARG A 322 8.99 -11.61 -11.40
N CYS A 323 9.53 -12.79 -11.09
CA CYS A 323 10.34 -13.03 -9.90
C CYS A 323 11.46 -14.04 -10.20
N GLY A 324 12.54 -13.99 -9.43
CA GLY A 324 13.58 -15.04 -9.48
C GLY A 324 13.03 -16.42 -9.10
N ASN A 325 13.75 -17.47 -9.52
CA ASN A 325 13.46 -18.87 -9.19
C ASN A 325 12.14 -19.46 -9.75
N ASN A 326 11.67 -18.99 -10.91
CA ASN A 326 10.50 -19.54 -11.62
C ASN A 326 9.23 -19.61 -10.74
N PRO A 327 8.64 -18.46 -10.36
CA PRO A 327 7.51 -18.43 -9.44
C PRO A 327 6.27 -19.15 -10.01
N GLY A 328 5.48 -19.72 -9.09
CA GLY A 328 4.14 -20.24 -9.38
C GLY A 328 3.12 -19.12 -9.66
N VAL A 329 1.85 -19.50 -9.73
CA VAL A 329 0.75 -18.53 -9.64
C VAL A 329 0.43 -18.35 -8.16
N GLY A 330 0.13 -17.12 -7.75
CA GLY A 330 -0.17 -16.80 -6.37
C GLY A 330 -1.58 -17.17 -5.93
N ARG A 331 -1.93 -16.79 -4.70
CA ARG A 331 -3.29 -16.91 -4.14
C ARG A 331 -3.58 -15.75 -3.20
N ILE A 332 -4.86 -15.47 -3.00
CA ILE A 332 -5.34 -14.48 -2.04
C ILE A 332 -6.32 -15.19 -1.10
N SER A 333 -6.13 -15.09 0.20
CA SER A 333 -7.04 -15.73 1.15
C SER A 333 -7.15 -15.02 2.49
N ASP A 334 -8.21 -15.24 3.25
CA ASP A 334 -8.34 -14.70 4.62
C ASP A 334 -8.24 -13.17 4.64
N VAL A 335 -9.21 -12.53 3.98
CA VAL A 335 -9.29 -11.08 3.86
C VAL A 335 -10.62 -10.61 4.44
N THR A 336 -10.58 -9.60 5.30
CA THR A 336 -11.81 -9.02 5.85
C THR A 336 -11.91 -7.52 5.55
N TYR A 337 -13.14 -7.10 5.29
CA TYR A 337 -13.54 -5.72 5.11
C TYR A 337 -14.69 -5.47 6.08
N ASP A 338 -14.47 -4.61 7.08
CA ASP A 338 -15.44 -4.33 8.14
C ASP A 338 -15.70 -2.83 8.26
N ASN A 339 -16.97 -2.43 8.23
CA ASN A 339 -17.37 -1.03 8.32
C ASN A 339 -16.70 -0.14 7.26
N ILE A 340 -17.05 -0.38 6.00
CA ILE A 340 -16.52 0.37 4.85
C ILE A 340 -17.64 1.10 4.13
N GLN A 341 -17.43 2.39 3.86
CA GLN A 341 -18.34 3.21 3.05
C GLN A 341 -17.57 3.79 1.85
N GLY A 342 -18.16 3.77 0.66
CA GLY A 342 -17.43 4.17 -0.55
C GLY A 342 -18.29 4.71 -1.68
N THR A 343 -17.81 5.73 -2.39
CA THR A 343 -18.42 6.18 -3.66
C THR A 343 -17.50 5.95 -4.86
N GLY A 344 -18.06 5.31 -5.89
CA GLY A 344 -17.39 5.05 -7.16
C GLY A 344 -17.59 6.17 -8.18
N VAL A 345 -16.63 6.36 -9.10
CA VAL A 345 -16.74 7.40 -10.17
C VAL A 345 -16.81 6.84 -11.58
N SER A 346 -16.61 5.54 -11.79
CA SER A 346 -16.65 4.96 -13.13
C SER A 346 -17.69 3.85 -13.27
N PRO A 347 -18.56 3.92 -14.30
CA PRO A 347 -19.57 2.89 -14.52
C PRO A 347 -18.95 1.58 -15.06
N SER A 348 -17.78 1.64 -15.69
CA SER A 348 -17.09 0.46 -16.24
C SER A 348 -16.33 -0.39 -15.22
N PHE A 349 -16.01 0.18 -14.05
CA PHE A 349 -15.20 -0.46 -13.02
C PHE A 349 -16.06 -0.66 -11.78
N SER A 350 -16.32 -1.92 -11.45
CA SER A 350 -17.05 -2.31 -10.26
C SER A 350 -16.11 -2.99 -9.27
N PRO A 351 -16.41 -3.01 -7.97
CA PRO A 351 -15.76 -3.91 -7.03
C PRO A 351 -15.59 -5.32 -7.62
N THR A 352 -14.36 -5.83 -7.58
CA THR A 352 -13.97 -7.03 -8.34
C THR A 352 -13.09 -7.96 -7.50
N LEU A 353 -13.44 -9.25 -7.50
CA LEU A 353 -12.58 -10.35 -7.09
C LEU A 353 -12.28 -11.22 -8.31
N TRP A 354 -11.04 -11.19 -8.81
CA TRP A 354 -10.59 -11.99 -9.94
C TRP A 354 -9.52 -12.99 -9.52
N GLY A 355 -9.90 -14.25 -9.33
CA GLY A 355 -8.97 -15.35 -9.09
C GLY A 355 -8.54 -16.08 -10.37
N GLU A 356 -7.52 -16.93 -10.24
CA GLU A 356 -7.10 -17.86 -11.29
C GLU A 356 -7.70 -19.26 -11.08
N SER A 357 -7.60 -20.10 -12.11
CA SER A 357 -8.14 -21.47 -12.06
C SER A 357 -7.35 -22.41 -11.14
N GLY A 358 -7.92 -23.59 -10.86
CA GLY A 358 -7.27 -24.62 -10.05
C GLY A 358 -7.15 -24.22 -8.58
N SER A 359 -5.95 -24.36 -8.00
CA SER A 359 -5.69 -23.99 -6.60
C SER A 359 -5.36 -22.50 -6.39
N ASN A 360 -5.32 -21.69 -7.46
CA ASN A 360 -4.82 -20.32 -7.45
C ASN A 360 -5.97 -19.30 -7.33
N ARG A 361 -6.86 -19.55 -6.38
CA ARG A 361 -8.15 -18.87 -6.26
C ARG A 361 -8.11 -17.83 -5.17
N ILE A 362 -9.08 -16.92 -5.21
CA ILE A 362 -9.39 -16.05 -4.07
C ILE A 362 -10.23 -16.87 -3.09
N SER A 363 -9.96 -16.83 -1.78
CA SER A 363 -10.79 -17.60 -0.84
C SER A 363 -10.95 -16.98 0.55
N GLY A 364 -12.11 -17.18 1.20
CA GLY A 364 -12.30 -16.73 2.58
C GLY A 364 -12.27 -15.20 2.69
N VAL A 365 -13.05 -14.52 1.85
CA VAL A 365 -13.19 -13.05 1.88
C VAL A 365 -14.52 -12.69 2.53
N THR A 366 -14.48 -11.86 3.57
CA THR A 366 -15.70 -11.44 4.29
C THR A 366 -15.87 -9.92 4.23
N PHE A 367 -17.04 -9.48 3.80
CA PHE A 367 -17.51 -8.09 3.81
C PHE A 367 -18.60 -7.97 4.87
N THR A 368 -18.33 -7.21 5.94
CA THR A 368 -19.28 -6.92 7.01
C THR A 368 -19.52 -5.42 7.07
N ASN A 369 -20.78 -4.97 7.04
CA ASN A 369 -21.11 -3.54 7.08
C ASN A 369 -20.40 -2.73 5.96
N VAL A 370 -20.39 -3.27 4.73
CA VAL A 370 -19.77 -2.64 3.57
C VAL A 370 -20.85 -2.05 2.67
N HIS A 371 -20.83 -0.73 2.50
CA HIS A 371 -21.85 0.05 1.77
C HIS A 371 -21.20 0.87 0.66
N LEU A 372 -21.53 0.55 -0.60
CA LEU A 372 -20.95 1.20 -1.76
C LEU A 372 -22.02 1.84 -2.64
N THR A 373 -21.80 3.09 -3.04
CA THR A 373 -22.59 3.76 -4.09
C THR A 373 -21.73 3.87 -5.35
N VAL A 374 -22.14 3.21 -6.43
CA VAL A 374 -21.46 3.28 -7.73
C VAL A 374 -22.19 4.25 -8.67
N PRO A 375 -21.60 4.74 -9.77
CA PRO A 375 -22.31 5.70 -10.61
C PRO A 375 -23.46 5.08 -11.41
N GLY A 376 -23.34 3.80 -11.80
CA GLY A 376 -24.31 3.11 -12.65
C GLY A 376 -24.41 3.71 -14.07
N GLY A 377 -25.53 3.54 -14.76
CA GLY A 377 -25.77 4.14 -16.08
C GLY A 377 -25.38 3.29 -17.30
N ASN A 378 -24.93 2.03 -17.12
CA ASN A 378 -24.86 1.11 -18.26
C ASN A 378 -26.23 0.54 -18.62
N GLY A 379 -26.42 0.15 -19.88
CA GLY A 379 -27.56 -0.66 -20.29
C GLY A 379 -27.40 -2.14 -19.91
N THR A 380 -28.38 -2.96 -20.30
CA THR A 380 -28.26 -4.42 -20.17
C THR A 380 -27.15 -4.94 -21.08
N MET A 381 -26.29 -5.83 -20.57
CA MET A 381 -25.16 -6.39 -21.32
C MET A 381 -24.97 -7.88 -21.05
N SER A 382 -24.05 -8.49 -21.79
CA SER A 382 -23.67 -9.89 -21.57
C SER A 382 -23.10 -10.09 -20.17
N THR A 383 -23.53 -11.17 -19.53
CA THR A 383 -23.00 -11.62 -18.23
C THR A 383 -21.92 -12.70 -18.37
N SER A 384 -21.42 -12.95 -19.59
CA SER A 384 -20.27 -13.82 -19.81
C SER A 384 -19.03 -13.28 -19.11
N VAL A 385 -18.10 -14.18 -18.76
CA VAL A 385 -16.77 -13.81 -18.26
C VAL A 385 -16.10 -12.86 -19.26
N PRO A 386 -15.71 -11.64 -18.85
CA PRO A 386 -15.10 -10.68 -19.75
C PRO A 386 -13.65 -11.09 -20.08
N SER A 387 -13.07 -10.47 -21.11
CA SER A 387 -11.67 -10.68 -21.45
C SER A 387 -10.75 -10.23 -20.33
N ASN A 388 -9.66 -10.96 -20.09
CA ASN A 388 -8.61 -10.58 -19.16
C ASN A 388 -7.23 -10.81 -19.76
N ASP A 389 -6.35 -9.81 -19.70
CA ASP A 389 -4.91 -10.06 -19.78
C ASP A 389 -4.41 -10.46 -18.38
N PRO A 390 -4.00 -11.71 -18.17
CA PRO A 390 -3.55 -12.17 -16.86
C PRO A 390 -2.14 -11.65 -16.50
N LYS A 391 -1.39 -11.05 -17.43
CA LYS A 391 -0.06 -10.47 -17.17
C LYS A 391 -0.12 -8.98 -16.83
N ASP A 392 -1.20 -8.29 -17.19
CA ASP A 392 -1.44 -6.88 -16.83
C ASP A 392 -2.13 -6.81 -15.47
N TYR A 393 -1.58 -6.09 -14.50
CA TYR A 393 -2.19 -5.95 -13.17
C TYR A 393 -3.31 -4.90 -13.12
N ASN A 394 -3.40 -4.03 -14.11
CA ASN A 394 -4.30 -2.88 -14.06
C ASN A 394 -5.77 -3.34 -14.10
N PRO A 395 -6.68 -2.68 -13.35
CA PRO A 395 -8.11 -2.99 -13.40
C PRO A 395 -8.68 -3.03 -14.82
N LYS A 396 -8.18 -2.19 -15.74
CA LYS A 396 -8.63 -2.13 -17.14
C LYS A 396 -8.40 -3.42 -17.92
N SER A 397 -7.49 -4.28 -17.48
CA SER A 397 -7.18 -5.53 -18.16
C SER A 397 -8.38 -6.48 -18.24
N ILE A 398 -9.35 -6.35 -17.32
CA ILE A 398 -10.57 -7.17 -17.19
C ILE A 398 -11.73 -6.62 -18.06
N GLY A 399 -11.55 -5.49 -18.75
CA GLY A 399 -12.62 -4.83 -19.51
C GLY A 399 -13.76 -4.32 -18.62
N THR A 400 -14.93 -4.08 -19.20
CA THR A 400 -16.11 -3.64 -18.43
C THR A 400 -16.71 -4.82 -17.66
N ARG A 401 -16.98 -4.63 -16.37
CA ARG A 401 -17.55 -5.69 -15.52
C ARG A 401 -19.02 -5.93 -15.86
N PRO A 402 -19.48 -7.19 -15.89
CA PRO A 402 -20.86 -7.54 -16.19
C PRO A 402 -21.86 -7.23 -15.05
N ALA A 403 -21.36 -6.82 -13.88
CA ALA A 403 -22.14 -6.34 -12.76
C ALA A 403 -21.88 -4.86 -12.53
N TYR A 404 -22.87 -4.10 -12.02
CA TYR A 404 -22.61 -2.73 -11.57
C TYR A 404 -21.94 -2.72 -10.19
N GLY A 405 -22.23 -3.72 -9.35
CA GLY A 405 -21.72 -3.82 -7.97
C GLY A 405 -20.55 -4.78 -7.86
N TRP A 406 -20.80 -6.06 -7.66
CA TRP A 406 -19.76 -7.06 -7.41
C TRP A 406 -19.57 -8.00 -8.58
N TYR A 407 -18.35 -8.06 -9.10
CA TYR A 407 -17.93 -9.09 -10.03
C TYR A 407 -16.99 -10.08 -9.34
N ILE A 408 -17.40 -11.34 -9.25
CA ILE A 408 -16.70 -12.39 -8.52
C ILE A 408 -16.35 -13.51 -9.51
N HIS A 409 -15.06 -13.77 -9.72
CA HIS A 409 -14.58 -14.78 -10.66
C HIS A 409 -13.53 -15.65 -9.98
N ASN A 410 -13.70 -16.97 -10.04
CA ASN A 410 -12.77 -17.93 -9.43
C ASN A 410 -12.47 -17.64 -7.94
N ALA A 411 -13.53 -17.40 -7.17
CA ALA A 411 -13.42 -17.14 -5.74
C ALA A 411 -14.29 -18.09 -4.92
N ASP A 412 -13.83 -18.45 -3.72
CA ASP A 412 -14.49 -19.39 -2.83
C ASP A 412 -14.73 -18.79 -1.45
N ASN A 413 -15.78 -19.23 -0.76
CA ASN A 413 -16.08 -18.84 0.61
C ASN A 413 -16.14 -17.31 0.80
N VAL A 414 -16.82 -16.62 -0.13
CA VAL A 414 -17.01 -15.17 -0.08
C VAL A 414 -18.32 -14.84 0.62
N LYS A 415 -18.27 -13.96 1.62
CA LYS A 415 -19.42 -13.62 2.46
C LYS A 415 -19.70 -12.13 2.46
N PHE A 416 -20.97 -11.78 2.32
CA PHE A 416 -21.50 -10.44 2.51
C PHE A 416 -22.48 -10.49 3.68
N VAL A 417 -22.24 -9.66 4.71
CA VAL A 417 -23.04 -9.57 5.93
C VAL A 417 -23.38 -8.10 6.17
N ASN A 418 -24.66 -7.79 6.32
CA ASN A 418 -25.14 -6.41 6.54
C ASN A 418 -24.55 -5.40 5.54
N SER A 419 -24.42 -5.79 4.28
CA SER A 419 -23.70 -5.02 3.27
C SER A 419 -24.64 -4.56 2.16
N SER A 420 -24.32 -3.46 1.47
CA SER A 420 -25.14 -2.97 0.37
C SER A 420 -24.35 -2.44 -0.81
N VAL A 421 -25.00 -2.46 -1.97
CA VAL A 421 -24.53 -1.75 -3.16
C VAL A 421 -25.68 -1.06 -3.87
N GLU A 422 -25.50 0.22 -4.15
CA GLU A 422 -26.50 1.09 -4.78
C GLU A 422 -25.88 1.83 -5.96
N PHE A 423 -26.70 2.42 -6.83
CA PHE A 423 -26.20 3.22 -7.94
C PHE A 423 -26.77 4.65 -7.93
N ALA A 424 -25.98 5.62 -8.41
CA ALA A 424 -26.46 6.99 -8.58
C ALA A 424 -27.39 7.15 -9.80
N SER A 425 -27.23 6.29 -10.80
CA SER A 425 -28.04 6.24 -12.01
C SER A 425 -28.38 4.81 -12.36
N ASN A 426 -29.63 4.58 -12.80
CA ASN A 426 -30.11 3.25 -13.16
C ASN A 426 -29.13 2.50 -14.06
N ASP A 427 -28.79 1.28 -13.67
CA ASP A 427 -27.91 0.38 -14.42
C ASP A 427 -28.65 -0.89 -14.86
N GLY A 428 -28.46 -1.33 -16.10
CA GLY A 428 -29.08 -2.51 -16.67
C GLY A 428 -28.33 -3.81 -16.37
N ARG A 429 -27.18 -3.74 -15.70
CA ARG A 429 -26.46 -4.90 -15.18
C ARG A 429 -27.06 -5.38 -13.85
N PRO A 430 -26.84 -6.65 -13.48
CA PRO A 430 -27.09 -7.13 -12.13
C PRO A 430 -26.19 -6.47 -11.08
N ALA A 431 -26.62 -6.48 -9.83
CA ALA A 431 -25.82 -6.03 -8.69
C ALA A 431 -24.61 -6.93 -8.46
N VAL A 432 -24.80 -8.25 -8.64
CA VAL A 432 -23.75 -9.24 -8.47
C VAL A 432 -23.74 -10.20 -9.65
N ILE A 433 -22.56 -10.45 -10.19
CA ILE A 433 -22.28 -11.58 -11.07
C ILE A 433 -21.16 -12.40 -10.44
N ALA A 434 -21.40 -13.69 -10.24
CA ALA A 434 -20.40 -14.64 -9.81
C ALA A 434 -20.21 -15.78 -10.81
N ASN A 435 -18.95 -16.09 -11.13
CA ASN A 435 -18.53 -17.08 -12.10
C ASN A 435 -17.56 -18.08 -11.49
N ALA A 436 -17.83 -19.38 -11.70
CA ALA A 436 -16.94 -20.46 -11.30
C ALA A 436 -16.48 -20.30 -9.84
N ALA A 437 -17.43 -20.24 -8.91
CA ALA A 437 -17.23 -19.91 -7.50
C ALA A 437 -17.80 -20.99 -6.58
N SER A 438 -17.48 -20.95 -5.30
CA SER A 438 -18.12 -21.84 -4.32
C SER A 438 -18.33 -21.17 -2.96
N GLY A 439 -19.34 -21.60 -2.22
CA GLY A 439 -19.58 -21.11 -0.85
C GLY A 439 -19.85 -19.62 -0.77
N LEU A 440 -20.73 -19.08 -1.62
CA LEU A 440 -21.10 -17.66 -1.56
C LEU A 440 -22.21 -17.45 -0.52
N THR A 441 -22.08 -16.45 0.35
CA THR A 441 -23.12 -16.10 1.32
C THR A 441 -23.48 -14.63 1.22
N PHE A 442 -24.77 -14.33 1.15
CA PHE A 442 -25.35 -13.01 1.23
C PHE A 442 -26.39 -13.03 2.35
N ASP A 443 -26.03 -12.48 3.50
CA ASP A 443 -26.93 -12.35 4.65
C ASP A 443 -27.15 -10.87 4.97
N HIS A 444 -28.41 -10.44 5.01
CA HIS A 444 -28.75 -9.02 5.11
C HIS A 444 -28.06 -8.15 4.04
N PHE A 445 -27.95 -8.68 2.81
CA PHE A 445 -27.41 -7.96 1.67
C PHE A 445 -28.51 -7.14 0.99
N THR A 446 -28.24 -5.86 0.74
CA THR A 446 -29.18 -4.97 0.03
C THR A 446 -28.61 -4.50 -1.30
N ALA A 447 -29.40 -4.58 -2.38
CA ALA A 447 -28.98 -4.07 -3.68
C ALA A 447 -30.08 -3.31 -4.42
N GLU A 448 -29.71 -2.25 -5.12
CA GLU A 448 -30.66 -1.51 -5.94
C GLU A 448 -31.05 -2.28 -7.21
N ARG A 449 -32.33 -2.24 -7.58
CA ARG A 449 -32.84 -2.96 -8.75
C ARG A 449 -32.69 -2.13 -10.02
N GLY A 450 -31.83 -2.60 -10.93
CA GLY A 450 -31.79 -2.09 -12.29
C GLY A 450 -33.10 -2.33 -13.04
N SER A 451 -33.73 -1.27 -13.54
CA SER A 451 -35.03 -1.31 -14.23
C SER A 451 -35.05 -2.18 -15.49
N SER A 452 -33.93 -2.24 -16.21
CA SER A 452 -33.74 -3.11 -17.39
C SER A 452 -32.90 -4.35 -17.08
N SER A 453 -32.45 -4.53 -15.83
CA SER A 453 -31.71 -5.73 -15.47
C SER A 453 -32.67 -6.92 -15.36
N PRO A 454 -32.35 -8.08 -15.96
CA PRO A 454 -33.18 -9.28 -15.87
C PRO A 454 -33.20 -9.90 -14.47
N HIS A 455 -32.15 -9.70 -13.67
CA HIS A 455 -32.01 -10.22 -12.32
C HIS A 455 -31.11 -9.30 -11.46
N ASP A 456 -31.13 -9.50 -10.16
CA ASP A 456 -30.35 -8.70 -9.20
C ASP A 456 -29.04 -9.42 -8.85
N LEU A 457 -29.08 -10.77 -8.69
CA LEU A 457 -27.92 -11.63 -8.44
C LEU A 457 -27.82 -12.74 -9.51
N GLY A 458 -26.66 -12.89 -10.14
CA GLY A 458 -26.41 -13.91 -11.16
C GLY A 458 -25.31 -14.88 -10.77
N PHE A 459 -25.64 -16.17 -10.66
CA PHE A 459 -24.74 -17.25 -10.30
C PHE A 459 -24.51 -18.20 -11.48
N GLN A 460 -23.26 -18.29 -11.94
CA GLN A 460 -22.86 -19.08 -13.11
C GLN A 460 -21.77 -20.07 -12.72
N SER A 461 -22.09 -21.36 -12.72
CA SER A 461 -21.22 -22.43 -12.20
C SER A 461 -20.75 -22.15 -10.77
N VAL A 462 -21.70 -21.83 -9.88
CA VAL A 462 -21.47 -21.56 -8.46
C VAL A 462 -21.98 -22.70 -7.60
N THR A 463 -21.11 -23.35 -6.85
CA THR A 463 -21.51 -24.43 -5.94
C THR A 463 -21.82 -23.86 -4.55
N GLY A 464 -23.06 -23.99 -4.10
CA GLY A 464 -23.49 -23.65 -2.75
C GLY A 464 -23.56 -22.14 -2.47
N TYR A 465 -24.36 -21.40 -3.23
CA TYR A 465 -24.72 -20.03 -2.87
C TYR A 465 -25.84 -20.01 -1.82
N CYS A 466 -25.81 -19.02 -0.93
CA CYS A 466 -26.81 -18.80 0.09
C CYS A 466 -27.22 -17.33 0.11
N VAL A 467 -28.52 -17.05 0.02
CA VAL A 467 -29.09 -15.69 0.09
C VAL A 467 -30.18 -15.69 1.16
N THR A 468 -29.91 -15.07 2.31
CA THR A 468 -30.81 -15.01 3.47
C THR A 468 -31.02 -13.56 3.90
N ASN A 469 -32.22 -13.25 4.39
CA ASN A 469 -32.57 -11.94 4.96
C ASN A 469 -32.21 -10.74 4.06
N SER A 470 -32.09 -10.97 2.75
CA SER A 470 -31.57 -10.01 1.78
C SER A 470 -32.71 -9.46 0.94
N ALA A 471 -32.63 -8.19 0.57
CA ALA A 471 -33.71 -7.48 -0.10
C ALA A 471 -33.17 -6.50 -1.14
N ASN A 472 -34.04 -6.06 -2.04
CA ASN A 472 -33.78 -4.87 -2.83
C ASN A 472 -34.01 -3.60 -1.99
N SER A 473 -33.62 -2.44 -2.51
CA SER A 473 -33.78 -1.14 -1.83
C SER A 473 -35.23 -0.75 -1.50
N SER A 474 -36.24 -1.41 -2.10
CA SER A 474 -37.65 -1.23 -1.75
C SER A 474 -38.19 -2.29 -0.77
N GLY A 475 -37.34 -3.12 -0.17
CA GLY A 475 -37.71 -4.19 0.76
C GLY A 475 -38.27 -5.47 0.11
N GLY A 476 -38.30 -5.55 -1.23
CA GLY A 476 -38.72 -6.76 -1.95
C GLY A 476 -37.59 -7.77 -2.09
N SER A 477 -37.92 -9.04 -2.35
CA SER A 477 -36.90 -10.08 -2.57
C SER A 477 -36.01 -9.77 -3.79
N LEU A 478 -34.72 -10.12 -3.67
CA LEU A 478 -33.75 -10.07 -4.77
C LEU A 478 -34.08 -11.12 -5.83
N ARG A 479 -34.05 -10.73 -7.11
CA ARG A 479 -34.23 -11.65 -8.25
C ARG A 479 -32.94 -12.41 -8.49
N ILE A 480 -32.99 -13.74 -8.47
CA ILE A 480 -31.82 -14.61 -8.65
C ILE A 480 -31.89 -15.30 -10.01
N SER A 481 -30.78 -15.30 -10.73
CA SER A 481 -30.55 -16.13 -11.92
C SER A 481 -29.45 -17.14 -11.63
N SER A 482 -29.69 -18.40 -11.97
CA SER A 482 -28.77 -19.52 -11.73
C SER A 482 -28.54 -20.30 -13.03
N SER A 483 -27.28 -20.56 -13.38
CA SER A 483 -26.91 -21.32 -14.59
C SER A 483 -25.62 -22.13 -14.40
N GLY A 484 -25.26 -22.94 -15.39
CA GLY A 484 -23.98 -23.67 -15.39
C GLY A 484 -23.82 -24.71 -14.27
N GLY A 485 -24.94 -25.28 -13.81
CA GLY A 485 -24.96 -26.26 -12.71
C GLY A 485 -24.88 -25.64 -11.31
N SER A 486 -25.15 -24.33 -11.16
CA SER A 486 -25.08 -23.66 -9.86
C SER A 486 -26.09 -24.25 -8.87
N THR A 487 -25.68 -24.41 -7.61
CA THR A 487 -26.48 -24.99 -6.53
C THR A 487 -26.63 -24.02 -5.36
N GLN A 488 -27.80 -24.07 -4.72
CA GLN A 488 -28.10 -23.32 -3.51
C GLN A 488 -27.75 -24.16 -2.26
N SER A 489 -27.21 -23.56 -1.20
CA SER A 489 -26.80 -24.23 0.04
C SER A 489 -27.66 -23.91 1.25
N CYS A 490 -28.57 -22.93 1.16
CA CYS A 490 -29.50 -22.58 2.23
C CYS A 490 -30.89 -22.25 1.66
N GLY A 491 -31.94 -22.53 2.42
CA GLY A 491 -33.33 -22.43 1.96
C GLY A 491 -34.14 -23.57 2.53
#